data_AF-A0A958JGC2-F1
#
_entry.id   AF-A0A958JGC2-F1
#
_cell.length_a   1.000
_cell.length_b   1.000
_cell.length_c   1.000
_cell.angle_alpha   90.00
_cell.angle_beta   90.00
_cell.angle_gamma   90.00
#
_symmetry.space_group_name_H-M   'P 1'
#
loop_
_entity.id
_entity.type
_entity.pdbx_description
1 polymer ?
#
loop_
_entity_poly.entity_id
_entity_poly.type
_entity_poly.pdbx_seq_one_letter_code
_entity_poly.pdbx_strand_id
1 'polypeptide(L)'
;MLLHYEIIGDGISIFVEEWDGEEEPMADLLARVGKDVRSFGLLSPRVSDVEVFLRLAQSRCPRIERLDLAELPIPALSKIEVASIPESIKTIVLSASMPEEDATAAEKHFAGRTVLWE
;
A
#
# COMPACT_ATOMS: atom_id res chain seq x y z
N MET A 1 -7.84 15.09 2.44
CA MET A 1 -7.75 13.73 1.88
C MET A 1 -8.38 13.67 0.49
N LEU A 2 -7.59 13.32 -0.53
CA LEU A 2 -8.06 12.99 -1.88
C LEU A 2 -7.94 11.48 -2.09
N LEU A 3 -9.04 10.84 -2.50
CA LEU A 3 -9.07 9.40 -2.78
C LEU A 3 -9.84 9.12 -4.06
N HIS A 4 -9.34 8.14 -4.80
CA HIS A 4 -10.01 7.51 -5.92
C HIS A 4 -10.32 6.06 -5.56
N TYR A 5 -11.43 5.53 -6.08
CA TYR A 5 -11.74 4.12 -5.92
C TYR A 5 -12.31 3.54 -7.21
N GLU A 6 -12.00 2.27 -7.44
CA GLU A 6 -12.52 1.50 -8.55
C GLU A 6 -13.17 0.23 -8.01
N ILE A 7 -14.26 -0.20 -8.66
CA ILE A 7 -14.89 -1.48 -8.37
C ILE A 7 -14.51 -2.42 -9.51
N ILE A 8 -13.71 -3.44 -9.19
CA ILE A 8 -13.20 -4.42 -10.15
C ILE A 8 -13.71 -5.80 -9.73
N GLY A 9 -14.66 -6.34 -10.49
CA GLY A 9 -15.28 -7.63 -10.18
C GLY A 9 -16.03 -7.59 -8.85
N ASP A 10 -15.62 -8.44 -7.90
CA ASP A 10 -16.18 -8.54 -6.54
C ASP A 10 -15.40 -7.70 -5.50
N GLY A 11 -14.40 -6.93 -5.94
CA GLY A 11 -13.48 -6.21 -5.06
C GLY A 11 -13.48 -4.70 -5.28
N ILE A 12 -13.05 -3.99 -4.24
CA ILE A 12 -12.80 -2.54 -4.27
C ILE A 12 -11.28 -2.33 -4.29
N SER A 13 -10.84 -1.46 -5.20
CA SER A 13 -9.52 -0.86 -5.21
C SER A 13 -9.62 0.56 -4.69
N ILE A 14 -8.90 0.90 -3.63
CA ILE A 14 -8.85 2.26 -3.09
C ILE A 14 -7.44 2.81 -3.30
N PHE A 15 -7.34 4.01 -3.85
CA PHE A 15 -6.08 4.72 -4.04
C PHE A 15 -6.18 6.08 -3.36
N VAL A 16 -5.22 6.36 -2.48
CA VAL A 16 -5.15 7.59 -1.70
C VAL A 16 -4.05 8.45 -2.30
N GLU A 17 -4.39 9.58 -2.89
CA GLU A 17 -3.44 10.48 -3.56
C GLU A 17 -2.88 11.52 -2.61
N GLU A 18 -3.71 12.03 -1.71
CA GLU A 18 -3.28 12.99 -0.71
C GLU A 18 -3.83 12.58 0.64
N TRP A 19 -2.92 12.16 1.53
CA TRP A 19 -3.24 11.90 2.93
C TRP A 19 -2.46 12.85 3.83
N ASP A 20 -3.16 13.43 4.78
CA ASP A 20 -2.62 14.28 5.85
C ASP A 20 -2.07 13.46 7.03
N GLY A 21 -2.20 12.13 6.98
CA GLY A 21 -1.78 11.21 8.03
C GLY A 21 -2.83 11.02 9.14
N GLU A 22 -4.03 11.60 9.00
CA GLU A 22 -5.09 11.40 9.98
C GLU A 22 -5.65 9.97 9.92
N GLU A 23 -5.50 9.22 11.01
CA GLU A 23 -5.90 7.81 11.09
C GLU A 23 -7.43 7.64 11.14
N GLU A 24 -8.14 8.50 11.88
CA GLU A 24 -9.59 8.36 12.11
C GLU A 24 -10.43 8.39 10.81
N PRO A 25 -10.27 9.37 9.89
CA PRO A 25 -11.06 9.40 8.66
C PRO A 25 -10.85 8.14 7.80
N MET A 26 -9.62 7.65 7.75
CA MET A 26 -9.28 6.44 6.99
C MET A 26 -9.84 5.19 7.67
N ALA A 27 -9.73 5.09 8.99
CA ALA A 27 -10.30 3.99 9.76
C ALA A 27 -11.82 3.91 9.61
N ASP A 28 -12.52 5.05 9.60
CA ASP A 28 -13.98 5.12 9.39
C ASP A 28 -14.40 4.69 7.99
N LEU A 29 -13.64 5.08 6.96
CA LEU A 29 -13.84 4.61 5.60
C LEU A 29 -13.69 3.08 5.54
N LEU A 30 -12.54 2.58 6.01
CA LEU A 30 -12.23 1.15 5.94
C LEU A 30 -13.13 0.30 6.85
N ALA A 31 -13.71 0.86 7.91
CA ALA A 31 -14.73 0.17 8.71
C ALA A 31 -15.99 -0.16 7.89
N ARG A 32 -16.29 0.64 6.86
CA ARG A 32 -17.47 0.47 5.99
C ARG A 32 -17.19 -0.45 4.80
N VAL A 33 -16.03 -0.30 4.17
CA VAL A 33 -15.72 -0.96 2.88
C VAL A 33 -14.58 -1.97 2.95
N GLY A 34 -13.79 -1.99 4.03
CA GLY A 34 -12.53 -2.74 4.11
C GLY A 34 -12.66 -4.24 3.89
N LYS A 35 -13.81 -4.85 4.19
CA LYS A 35 -14.06 -6.28 3.94
C LYS A 35 -14.06 -6.65 2.44
N ASP A 36 -14.34 -5.67 1.58
CA ASP A 36 -14.42 -5.83 0.13
C ASP A 36 -13.18 -5.24 -0.57
N VAL A 37 -12.28 -4.60 0.18
CA VAL A 37 -11.03 -4.05 -0.35
C VAL A 37 -10.08 -5.19 -0.71
N ARG A 38 -9.68 -5.23 -1.99
CA ARG A 38 -8.69 -6.17 -2.55
C ARG A 38 -7.37 -5.49 -2.90
N SER A 39 -7.43 -4.22 -3.28
CA SER A 39 -6.26 -3.38 -3.56
C SER A 39 -6.33 -2.11 -2.73
N PHE A 40 -5.22 -1.75 -2.09
CA PHE A 40 -5.13 -0.50 -1.34
C PHE A 40 -3.82 0.20 -1.66
N GLY A 41 -3.92 1.44 -2.12
CA GLY A 41 -2.81 2.23 -2.61
C GLY A 41 -2.65 3.55 -1.89
N LEU A 42 -1.39 3.95 -1.71
CA LEU A 42 -1.00 5.29 -1.26
C LEU A 42 -0.04 5.85 -2.32
N LEU A 43 -0.55 6.77 -3.13
CA LEU A 43 0.14 7.42 -4.22
C LEU A 43 0.76 8.69 -3.63
N SER A 44 2.10 8.80 -3.61
CA SER A 44 2.86 9.87 -2.94
C SER A 44 2.88 9.87 -1.39
N PRO A 45 3.18 8.73 -0.71
CA PRO A 45 3.27 8.70 0.76
C PRO A 45 4.42 9.57 1.30
N ARG A 46 4.22 10.16 2.48
CA ARG A 46 5.35 10.43 3.37
C ARG A 46 5.72 9.14 4.08
N VAL A 47 7.01 8.97 4.37
CA VAL A 47 7.52 7.76 5.06
C VAL A 47 6.80 7.48 6.38
N SER A 48 6.48 8.55 7.14
CA SER A 48 5.75 8.47 8.42
C SER A 48 4.36 7.86 8.27
N ASP A 49 3.76 8.02 7.10
CA ASP A 49 2.35 7.69 6.88
C ASP A 49 2.23 6.23 6.44
N VAL A 50 3.27 5.67 5.81
CA VAL A 50 3.29 4.27 5.34
C VAL A 50 3.04 3.28 6.47
N GLU A 51 3.63 3.47 7.66
CA GLU A 51 3.42 2.57 8.79
C GLU A 51 1.95 2.58 9.26
N VAL A 52 1.35 3.77 9.36
CA VAL A 52 -0.06 3.92 9.74
C VAL A 52 -0.96 3.31 8.66
N PHE A 53 -0.64 3.55 7.39
CA PHE A 53 -1.34 2.99 6.25
C PHE A 53 -1.35 1.45 6.28
N LEU A 54 -0.19 0.83 6.49
CA LEU A 54 -0.04 -0.62 6.57
C LEU A 54 -0.81 -1.21 7.76
N ARG A 55 -0.77 -0.55 8.92
CA ARG A 55 -1.55 -0.97 10.10
C ARG A 55 -3.06 -0.91 9.84
N LEU A 56 -3.53 0.12 9.15
CA LEU A 56 -4.94 0.24 8.76
C LEU A 56 -5.32 -0.83 7.72
N ALA A 57 -4.48 -1.06 6.72
CA ALA A 57 -4.67 -2.12 5.73
C ALA A 57 -4.79 -3.49 6.42
N GLN A 58 -3.87 -3.81 7.33
CA GLN A 58 -3.86 -5.07 8.07
C GLN A 58 -5.09 -5.27 8.93
N SER A 59 -5.49 -4.23 9.68
CA SER A 59 -6.57 -4.34 10.67
C SER A 59 -7.97 -4.25 10.06
N ARG A 60 -8.12 -3.56 8.93
CA ARG A 60 -9.44 -3.25 8.34
C ARG A 60 -9.70 -3.92 7.00
N CYS A 61 -8.66 -4.40 6.29
CA CYS A 61 -8.79 -5.01 4.97
C CYS A 61 -8.38 -6.49 5.00
N PRO A 62 -9.19 -7.41 5.56
CA PRO A 62 -8.81 -8.81 5.75
C PRO A 62 -8.62 -9.60 4.45
N ARG A 63 -9.03 -9.03 3.31
CA ARG A 63 -8.96 -9.64 1.97
C ARG A 63 -8.03 -8.87 1.02
N ILE A 64 -7.23 -7.95 1.54
CA ILE A 64 -6.27 -7.21 0.72
C ILE A 64 -5.24 -8.18 0.13
N GLU A 65 -5.05 -8.11 -1.18
CA GLU A 65 -4.14 -8.96 -1.94
C GLU A 65 -3.08 -8.15 -2.67
N ARG A 66 -3.38 -6.87 -2.97
CA ARG A 66 -2.49 -5.92 -3.65
C ARG A 66 -2.27 -4.67 -2.79
N LEU A 67 -1.01 -4.30 -2.62
CA LEU A 67 -0.58 -3.06 -2.00
C LEU A 67 0.07 -2.20 -3.07
N ASP A 68 -0.32 -0.93 -3.14
CA ASP A 68 0.27 0.02 -4.07
C ASP A 68 0.97 1.15 -3.30
N LEU A 69 2.29 1.27 -3.46
CA LEU A 69 3.11 2.29 -2.83
C LEU A 69 3.83 3.10 -3.93
N ALA A 70 3.05 3.85 -4.71
CA ALA A 70 3.60 4.68 -5.77
C ALA A 70 4.36 5.89 -5.20
N GLU A 71 5.41 6.31 -5.90
CA GLU A 71 6.23 7.50 -5.62
C GLU A 71 6.93 7.50 -4.25
N LEU A 72 6.95 6.37 -3.55
CA LEU A 72 7.68 6.28 -2.30
C LEU A 72 9.20 6.25 -2.57
N PRO A 73 9.99 7.18 -2.01
CA PRO A 73 11.44 7.16 -2.19
C PRO A 73 12.08 5.91 -1.57
N ILE A 74 13.05 5.36 -2.27
CA ILE A 74 13.77 4.10 -1.97
C ILE A 74 14.32 4.02 -0.53
N PRO A 75 14.95 5.07 0.03
CA PRO A 75 15.41 5.03 1.42
C PRO A 75 14.28 4.93 2.45
N ALA A 76 13.03 5.12 2.02
CA ALA A 76 11.84 4.87 2.83
C ALA A 76 11.39 3.41 2.77
N LEU A 77 11.59 2.71 1.64
CA LEU A 77 11.24 1.29 1.52
C LEU A 77 11.98 0.43 2.54
N SER A 78 13.27 0.72 2.76
CA SER A 78 14.09 0.00 3.76
C SER A 78 13.64 0.24 5.20
N LYS A 79 12.85 1.28 5.45
CA LYS A 79 12.24 1.57 6.76
C LYS A 79 10.91 0.84 6.95
N ILE A 80 10.32 0.31 5.88
CA ILE A 80 9.11 -0.51 5.97
C ILE A 80 9.51 -1.89 6.49
N GLU A 81 9.03 -2.24 7.67
CA GLU A 81 9.19 -3.58 8.21
C GLU A 81 8.32 -4.56 7.40
N VAL A 82 8.94 -5.47 6.66
CA VAL A 82 8.24 -6.47 5.83
C VAL A 82 7.29 -7.34 6.64
N ALA A 83 7.60 -7.56 7.92
CA ALA A 83 6.76 -8.27 8.87
C ALA A 83 5.44 -7.55 9.19
N SER A 84 5.36 -6.23 8.96
CA SER A 84 4.14 -5.44 9.11
C SER A 84 3.18 -5.57 7.92
N ILE A 85 3.65 -6.14 6.81
CA ILE A 85 2.83 -6.34 5.61
C ILE A 85 1.99 -7.60 5.82
N PRO A 86 0.64 -7.52 5.72
CA PRO A 86 -0.24 -8.67 5.85
C PRO A 86 0.17 -9.83 4.92
N GLU A 87 0.04 -11.06 5.42
CA GLU A 87 0.32 -12.27 4.62
C GLU A 87 -0.64 -12.44 3.43
N SER A 88 -1.83 -11.84 3.50
CA SER A 88 -2.79 -11.83 2.40
C SER A 88 -2.30 -11.02 1.19
N ILE A 89 -1.39 -10.06 1.41
CA ILE A 89 -0.79 -9.24 0.36
C ILE A 89 0.26 -10.07 -0.36
N LYS A 90 -0.08 -10.44 -1.60
CA LYS A 90 0.77 -11.21 -2.51
C LYS A 90 1.48 -10.33 -3.51
N THR A 91 0.91 -9.17 -3.81
CA THR A 91 1.42 -8.25 -4.82
C THR A 91 1.72 -6.90 -4.17
N ILE A 92 2.93 -6.40 -4.40
CA ILE A 92 3.34 -5.05 -4.04
C ILE A 92 3.69 -4.32 -5.33
N VAL A 93 3.08 -3.18 -5.54
CA VAL A 93 3.33 -2.30 -6.68
C VAL A 93 4.17 -1.13 -6.17
N LEU A 94 5.24 -0.85 -6.88
CA LEU A 94 6.12 0.29 -6.63
C LEU A 94 6.22 1.07 -7.92
N SER A 95 6.08 2.41 -7.87
CA SER A 95 6.14 3.20 -9.11
C SER A 95 7.55 3.64 -9.49
N ALA A 96 7.78 3.68 -10.80
CA ALA A 96 9.09 3.87 -11.42
C ALA A 96 9.50 5.34 -11.53
N SER A 97 10.22 5.82 -10.51
CA SER A 97 11.29 6.82 -10.70
C SER A 97 12.60 6.36 -10.03
N MET A 98 12.78 5.04 -9.95
CA MET A 98 13.90 4.39 -9.28
C MET A 98 15.02 4.01 -10.27
N PRO A 99 16.29 4.24 -9.93
CA PRO A 99 17.43 3.61 -10.60
C PRO A 99 17.35 2.07 -10.55
N GLU A 100 17.86 1.39 -11.58
CA GLU A 100 17.79 -0.09 -11.74
C GLU A 100 18.41 -0.86 -10.56
N GLU A 101 19.45 -0.31 -9.92
CA GLU A 101 20.09 -0.89 -8.72
C GLU A 101 19.13 -0.97 -7.54
N ASP A 102 18.25 0.02 -7.40
CA ASP A 102 17.30 0.12 -6.30
C ASP A 102 16.08 -0.78 -6.50
N ALA A 103 15.74 -1.10 -7.76
CA ALA A 103 14.70 -2.07 -8.08
C ALA A 103 15.08 -3.46 -7.54
N THR A 104 16.33 -3.87 -7.75
CA THR A 104 16.86 -5.14 -7.23
C THR A 104 16.85 -5.19 -5.69
N ALA A 105 17.14 -4.06 -5.03
CA ALA A 105 17.12 -3.97 -3.57
C ALA A 105 15.69 -4.10 -3.01
N ALA A 106 14.70 -3.45 -3.64
CA ALA A 106 13.30 -3.56 -3.25
C ALA A 106 12.74 -4.99 -3.46
N GLU A 107 13.07 -5.64 -4.58
CA GLU A 107 12.69 -7.03 -4.84
C GLU A 107 13.23 -8.00 -3.77
N LYS A 108 14.48 -7.79 -3.34
CA LYS A 108 15.07 -8.56 -2.23
C LYS A 108 14.39 -8.26 -0.90
N HIS A 109 14.03 -7.00 -0.65
CA HIS A 109 13.36 -6.59 0.59
C HIS A 109 12.00 -7.27 0.72
N PHE A 110 11.21 -7.31 -0.36
CA PHE A 110 9.89 -7.95 -0.39
C PHE A 110 9.92 -9.41 -0.86
N ALA A 111 11.03 -10.12 -0.65
CA ALA A 111 11.18 -11.51 -1.07
C ALA A 111 10.00 -12.39 -0.59
N GLY A 112 9.49 -13.22 -1.50
CA GLY A 112 8.29 -14.05 -1.26
C GLY A 112 6.97 -13.41 -1.73
N ARG A 113 7.01 -12.18 -2.24
CA ARG A 113 5.87 -11.51 -2.89
C ARG A 113 6.19 -11.17 -4.34
N THR A 114 5.15 -10.97 -5.14
CA THR A 114 5.29 -10.42 -6.49
C THR A 114 5.46 -8.91 -6.36
N VAL A 115 6.62 -8.40 -6.80
CA VAL A 115 6.86 -6.96 -6.94
C VAL A 115 6.57 -6.56 -8.39
N LEU A 116 5.67 -5.61 -8.58
CA LEU A 116 5.34 -5.01 -9.88
C LEU A 116 5.86 -3.58 -9.94
N TRP A 117 6.32 -3.20 -11.13
CA TRP A 117 6.86 -1.88 -11.43
C TRP A 117 5.90 -1.19 -12.40
N GLU A 118 5.23 -0.12 -11.95
CA GLU A 118 4.23 0.64 -12.73
C GLU A 118 4.56 2.13 -12.88
#